data_AF-A0A9W7HCI4-F1
#
_entry.id   AF-A0A9W7HCI4-F1
#
_cell.length_a   1.000
_cell.length_b   1.000
_cell.length_c   1.000
_cell.angle_alpha   90.00
_cell.angle_beta   90.00
_cell.angle_gamma   90.00
#
_symmetry.space_group_name_H-M   'P 1'
#
loop_
_entity.id
_entity.type
_entity.pdbx_description
1 polymer ?
#
loop_
_entity_poly.entity_id
_entity_poly.type
_entity_poly.pdbx_seq_one_letter_code
_entity_poly.pdbx_strand_id
1 'polypeptide(L)'
;MADLQVVGGIKKLSNQNYNSWSTCMMSYLQGQDLWEVVNGNESTQPEDDGNGTLRKWKIKAGKAMFALKTIVEEDVLEHIRNAKTPKEAWDIFVVLFSQKK
;
A
#
# COMPACT_ATOMS: atom_id res chain seq x y z
N MET A 1 21.86 3.33 2.52
CA MET A 1 20.70 3.68 1.66
C MET A 1 20.15 2.37 1.12
N ALA A 2 19.17 1.77 1.80
CA ALA A 2 18.59 0.50 1.37
C ALA A 2 17.60 0.77 0.23
N ASP A 3 18.11 0.62 -0.99
CA ASP A 3 17.52 -0.18 -2.05
C ASP A 3 16.06 0.10 -2.43
N LEU A 4 15.87 1.21 -3.17
CA LEU A 4 14.69 1.42 -4.01
C LEU A 4 14.67 0.49 -5.25
N GLN A 5 15.63 -0.45 -5.39
CA GLN A 5 15.73 -1.35 -6.54
C GLN A 5 14.78 -2.56 -6.46
N VAL A 6 14.28 -2.94 -5.28
CA VAL A 6 13.28 -4.04 -5.16
C VAL A 6 11.97 -3.73 -5.90
N VAL A 7 11.62 -2.45 -6.04
CA VAL A 7 10.43 -2.02 -6.80
C VAL A 7 10.61 -2.20 -8.31
N GLY A 8 11.86 -2.27 -8.82
CA GLY A 8 12.16 -2.31 -10.25
C GLY A 8 11.62 -3.54 -11.00
N GLY A 9 11.28 -4.62 -10.29
CA GLY A 9 10.70 -5.83 -10.87
C GLY A 9 9.17 -5.88 -10.87
N ILE A 10 8.50 -5.08 -10.04
CA ILE A 10 7.03 -5.08 -9.98
C ILE A 10 6.52 -4.16 -11.07
N LYS A 11 5.84 -4.73 -12.07
CA LYS A 11 5.17 -3.96 -13.12
C LYS A 11 4.17 -3.01 -12.46
N LYS A 12 4.12 -1.74 -12.85
CA LYS A 12 3.14 -0.77 -12.34
C LYS A 12 1.70 -1.27 -12.51
N LEU A 13 0.82 -0.97 -11.55
CA LEU A 13 -0.60 -1.28 -11.64
C LEU A 13 -1.22 -0.52 -12.80
N SER A 14 -1.86 -1.26 -13.69
CA SER A 14 -2.67 -0.76 -14.78
C SER A 14 -4.05 -1.44 -14.75
N ASN A 15 -4.92 -1.00 -15.65
CA ASN A 15 -6.27 -1.55 -15.77
C ASN A 15 -6.37 -3.04 -16.14
N GLN A 16 -5.25 -3.71 -16.45
CA GLN A 16 -5.23 -5.08 -16.97
C GLN A 16 -4.47 -6.08 -16.11
N ASN A 17 -3.67 -5.63 -15.14
CA ASN A 17 -2.73 -6.50 -14.42
C ASN A 17 -2.97 -6.59 -12.91
N TYR A 18 -4.13 -6.15 -12.43
CA TYR A 18 -4.43 -6.08 -10.99
C TYR A 18 -4.17 -7.39 -10.24
N ASN A 19 -4.53 -8.56 -10.78
CA ASN A 19 -4.32 -9.84 -10.09
C ASN A 19 -2.83 -10.16 -9.86
N SER A 20 -2.00 -10.00 -10.89
CA SER A 20 -0.55 -10.19 -10.76
C SER A 20 0.08 -9.12 -9.89
N TRP A 21 -0.33 -7.86 -10.07
CA TRP A 21 0.18 -6.74 -9.29
C TRP A 21 -0.14 -6.88 -7.80
N SER A 22 -1.39 -7.18 -7.46
CA SER A 22 -1.84 -7.32 -6.07
C SER A 22 -1.09 -8.44 -5.36
N THR A 23 -0.85 -9.56 -6.03
CA THR A 23 -0.03 -10.66 -5.50
C THR A 23 1.40 -10.20 -5.22
N CYS A 24 2.07 -9.57 -6.18
CA CYS A 24 3.44 -9.07 -6.00
C CYS A 24 3.54 -7.99 -4.92
N MET A 25 2.61 -7.03 -4.92
CA MET A 25 2.57 -5.94 -3.94
C MET A 25 2.30 -6.47 -2.53
N MET A 26 1.37 -7.42 -2.38
CA MET A 26 1.10 -8.06 -1.09
C MET A 26 2.36 -8.75 -0.54
N SER A 27 3.04 -9.57 -1.36
CA SER A 27 4.29 -10.23 -0.95
C SER A 27 5.40 -9.23 -0.60
N TYR A 28 5.52 -8.13 -1.36
CA TYR A 28 6.48 -7.07 -1.06
C TYR A 28 6.20 -6.42 0.30
N LEU A 29 4.95 -6.03 0.57
CA LEU A 29 4.55 -5.40 1.83
C LEU A 29 4.72 -6.36 3.01
N GLN A 30 4.42 -7.64 2.84
CA GLN A 30 4.66 -8.67 3.86
C GLN A 30 6.16 -8.81 4.18
N GLY A 31 7.01 -8.88 3.16
CA GLY A 31 8.47 -8.98 3.35
C GLY A 31 9.09 -7.76 4.03
N GLN A 32 8.39 -6.62 4.07
CA GLN A 32 8.80 -5.38 4.73
C GLN A 32 8.09 -5.13 6.08
N ASP A 33 7.27 -6.07 6.56
CA ASP A 33 6.43 -5.90 7.76
C ASP A 33 5.45 -4.70 7.67
N LEU A 34 4.99 -4.43 6.45
CA LEU A 34 4.09 -3.32 6.12
C LEU A 34 2.66 -3.77 5.84
N TRP A 35 2.41 -5.06 5.61
CA TRP A 35 1.08 -5.56 5.28
C TRP A 35 0.06 -5.31 6.40
N GLU A 36 0.50 -5.34 7.66
CA GLU A 36 -0.37 -5.16 8.82
C GLU A 36 -1.06 -3.79 8.85
N VAL A 37 -0.39 -2.74 8.35
CA VAL A 37 -0.98 -1.38 8.26
C VAL A 37 -1.85 -1.17 7.01
N VAL A 38 -1.84 -2.12 6.07
CA VAL A 38 -2.65 -2.09 4.86
C VAL A 38 -3.92 -2.91 5.07
N ASN A 39 -3.80 -4.18 5.46
CA ASN A 39 -4.94 -5.07 5.60
C ASN A 39 -4.77 -6.10 6.72
N GLY A 40 -4.13 -5.71 7.82
CA GLY A 40 -4.00 -6.54 9.01
C GLY A 40 -4.50 -5.83 10.27
N ASN A 41 -3.96 -6.26 11.42
CA ASN A 41 -4.41 -5.82 12.74
C ASN A 41 -4.02 -4.36 13.06
N GLU A 42 -3.03 -3.83 12.34
CA GLU A 42 -2.57 -2.45 12.46
C GLU A 42 -3.21 -1.55 11.39
N SER A 43 -4.30 -1.95 10.73
CA SER A 43 -4.86 -1.17 9.61
C SER A 43 -5.54 0.15 10.03
N THR A 44 -5.80 0.31 11.32
CA THR A 44 -6.30 1.55 11.93
C THR A 44 -5.21 2.28 12.71
N GLN A 45 -5.26 3.62 12.70
CA GLN A 45 -4.36 4.41 13.53
C GLN A 45 -4.60 4.08 15.02
N PRO A 46 -3.55 3.78 15.81
CA PRO A 46 -3.67 3.63 17.25
C PRO A 46 -4.17 4.93 17.91
N GLU A 47 -5.04 4.81 18.91
CA GLU A 47 -5.51 5.95 19.72
C GLU A 47 -4.44 6.44 20.71
N ASP A 48 -3.55 5.55 21.14
CA ASP A 48 -2.55 5.83 22.16
C ASP A 48 -1.20 6.26 21.56
N ASP A 49 -0.68 7.41 22.04
CA ASP A 49 0.68 7.90 21.74
C ASP A 49 1.73 7.39 22.76
N GLY A 50 1.32 6.50 23.68
CA GLY A 50 2.21 5.78 24.57
C GLY A 50 3.30 4.98 23.84
N ASN A 51 4.39 4.67 24.55
CA ASN A 51 5.56 3.85 24.17
C ASN A 51 6.05 3.91 22.69
N GLY A 52 5.77 5.00 21.97
CA GLY A 52 6.09 5.16 20.55
C GLY A 52 5.29 4.28 19.58
N THR A 53 4.16 3.69 20.00
CA THR A 53 3.31 2.83 19.14
C THR A 53 2.76 3.62 17.95
N LEU A 54 2.18 4.80 18.20
CA LEU A 54 1.69 5.67 17.13
C LEU A 54 2.82 6.10 16.17
N ARG A 55 4.01 6.40 16.69
CA ARG A 55 5.17 6.75 15.86
C ARG A 55 5.60 5.59 14.96
N LYS A 56 5.71 4.38 15.50
CA LYS A 56 6.04 3.17 14.73
C LYS A 56 5.00 2.91 13.64
N TRP A 57 3.73 3.03 14.00
CA TRP A 57 2.60 2.90 13.07
C TRP A 57 2.71 3.92 11.93
N LYS A 58 2.89 5.22 12.23
CA LYS A 58 3.04 6.29 11.22
C LYS A 58 4.19 6.02 10.26
N ILE A 59 5.31 5.48 10.76
CA ILE A 59 6.47 5.13 9.92
C ILE A 59 6.10 3.98 8.96
N LYS A 60 5.49 2.90 9.47
CA LYS A 60 5.03 1.77 8.64
C LYS A 60 3.99 2.25 7.61
N ALA A 61 2.99 3.00 8.05
CA ALA A 61 1.93 3.53 7.20
C ALA A 61 2.49 4.43 6.10
N GLY A 62 3.44 5.32 6.41
CA GLY A 62 4.10 6.17 5.43
C GLY A 62 4.88 5.36 4.37
N LYS A 63 5.63 4.33 4.79
CA LYS A 63 6.35 3.43 3.87
C LYS A 63 5.39 2.65 2.97
N ALA A 64 4.32 2.10 3.52
CA ALA A 64 3.31 1.37 2.77
C ALA A 64 2.62 2.28 1.74
N MET A 65 2.22 3.50 2.16
CA MET A 65 1.60 4.47 1.26
C MET A 65 2.53 4.88 0.12
N PHE A 66 3.82 5.09 0.41
CA PHE A 66 4.81 5.39 -0.62
C PHE A 66 4.97 4.25 -1.63
N ALA A 67 5.02 3.00 -1.18
CA ALA A 67 5.04 1.84 -2.07
C ALA A 67 3.77 1.79 -2.95
N LEU A 68 2.58 1.95 -2.36
CA LEU A 68 1.32 1.93 -3.10
C LEU A 68 1.25 3.05 -4.15
N LYS A 69 1.84 4.22 -3.92
CA LYS A 69 1.86 5.34 -4.87
C LYS A 69 2.94 5.24 -5.96
N THR A 70 4.01 4.49 -5.72
CA THR A 70 5.15 4.42 -6.65
C THR A 70 5.04 3.31 -7.68
N ILE A 71 4.30 2.24 -7.36
CA ILE A 71 4.14 1.06 -8.23
C ILE A 71 2.77 1.06 -8.94
N VAL A 72 2.25 2.24 -9.26
CA VAL A 72 0.98 2.41 -10.00
C VAL A 72 1.18 3.33 -11.18
N GLU A 73 0.34 3.20 -12.21
CA GLU A 73 0.26 4.17 -13.31
C GLU A 73 -0.39 5.48 -12.85
N GLU A 74 -0.18 6.56 -13.60
CA GLU A 74 -0.60 7.91 -13.21
C GLU A 74 -2.13 8.04 -13.12
N ASP A 75 -2.87 7.37 -14.00
CA ASP A 75 -4.34 7.31 -13.96
C ASP A 75 -4.84 6.63 -12.68
N VAL A 76 -4.17 5.56 -12.25
CA VAL A 76 -4.47 4.83 -11.02
C VAL A 76 -4.10 5.65 -9.78
N LEU A 77 -3.02 6.41 -9.85
CA LEU A 77 -2.56 7.27 -8.76
C LEU A 77 -3.57 8.36 -8.41
N GLU A 78 -4.24 8.96 -9.39
CA GLU A 78 -5.26 9.99 -9.15
C GLU A 78 -6.43 9.47 -8.29
N HIS A 79 -6.78 8.19 -8.41
CA HIS A 79 -7.84 7.59 -7.60
C HIS A 79 -7.49 7.47 -6.12
N ILE A 80 -6.23 7.24 -5.78
CA ILE A 80 -5.75 7.13 -4.39
C ILE A 80 -5.11 8.42 -3.86
N ARG A 81 -5.17 9.51 -4.63
CA ARG A 81 -4.58 10.80 -4.27
C ARG A 81 -5.08 11.31 -2.91
N ASN A 82 -6.38 11.15 -2.67
CA ASN A 82 -7.07 11.60 -1.47
C ASN A 82 -7.14 10.55 -0.36
N ALA A 83 -6.60 9.35 -0.58
CA ALA A 83 -6.53 8.33 0.46
C ALA A 83 -5.62 8.82 1.60
N LYS A 84 -6.11 8.68 2.84
CA LYS A 84 -5.42 9.13 4.06
C LYS A 84 -4.63 8.00 4.69
N THR A 85 -5.04 6.75 4.46
CA THR A 85 -4.36 5.56 5.00
C THR A 85 -3.96 4.59 3.89
N PRO A 86 -2.95 3.73 4.12
CA PRO A 86 -2.61 2.65 3.19
C PRO A 86 -3.77 1.67 2.98
N LYS A 87 -4.56 1.41 4.02
CA LYS A 87 -5.79 0.62 3.96
C LYS A 87 -6.78 1.21 2.96
N GLU A 88 -7.12 2.49 3.12
CA GLU A 88 -8.03 3.19 2.20
C GLU A 88 -7.53 3.15 0.75
N ALA A 89 -6.23 3.36 0.53
CA ALA A 89 -5.64 3.28 -0.81
C ALA A 89 -5.78 1.86 -1.41
N TRP A 90 -5.54 0.82 -0.60
CA TRP A 90 -5.70 -0.57 -1.03
C TRP A 90 -7.16 -0.92 -1.33
N ASP A 91 -8.09 -0.51 -0.47
CA ASP A 91 -9.52 -0.73 -0.65
C ASP A 91 -10.04 -0.05 -1.93
N ILE A 92 -9.54 1.15 -2.25
CA ILE A 92 -9.84 1.82 -3.53
C ILE A 92 -9.39 0.95 -4.71
N PHE A 93 -8.18 0.36 -4.68
CA PHE A 93 -7.75 -0.55 -5.74
C PHE A 93 -8.66 -1.78 -5.85
N VAL A 94 -9.00 -2.41 -4.72
CA VAL A 94 -9.92 -3.55 -4.69
C VAL A 94 -11.25 -3.16 -5.34
N VAL A 95 -11.84 -2.02 -4.99
CA VAL A 95 -13.12 -1.55 -5.56
C VAL A 95 -12.99 -1.25 -7.06
N LEU A 96 -11.96 -0.52 -7.48
CA LEU A 96 -11.74 -0.15 -8.87
C LEU A 96 -11.61 -1.36 -9.80
N PHE A 97 -10.90 -2.39 -9.34
CA PHE A 97 -10.59 -3.56 -10.16
C PHE A 97 -11.54 -4.74 -9.93
N SER A 98 -12.35 -4.74 -8.86
CA SER A 98 -13.40 -5.75 -8.64
C SER A 98 -14.62 -5.54 -9.53
N GLN A 99 -14.89 -4.30 -9.98
CA GLN A 99 -16.02 -3.99 -10.86
C GLN A 99 -15.80 -4.36 -12.34
N LYS A 100 -14.56 -4.67 -12.75
CA LYS A 100 -14.20 -4.97 -14.14
C LYS A 100 -14.30 -6.46 -14.51
N LYS A 101 -15.23 -7.18 -13.88
CA LYS A 101 -15.56 -8.57 -14.25
C LYS A 101 -16.53 -8.65 -15.42
#